data_AF-A0A955HX53-F1
#
_entry.id   AF-A0A955HX53-F1
#
_cell.length_a   1.000
_cell.length_b   1.000
_cell.length_c   1.000
_cell.angle_alpha   90.00
_cell.angle_beta   90.00
_cell.angle_gamma   90.00
#
_symmetry.space_group_name_H-M   'P 1'
#
loop_
_entity.id
_entity.type
_entity.pdbx_description
1 polymer ?
#
loop_
_entity_poly.entity_id
_entity_poly.type
_entity_poly.pdbx_seq_one_letter_code
_entity_poly.pdbx_strand_id
1 'polypeptide(L)'
;MPSKQLSQIFQELPFEKKLLGIGSLLMIVSVFLPWYQDLDSFKTGDMFLGITGPLYIAGVSLLVMSVMNVALLFFEKTGRKLPYVNIKPSNFYFVSGIFAFFMLLLVNSVYFHPKFGINITLKQSQFGMFFAFIAASFITIGGYLAGRDKATLLREFQEEMEEDEFIHLPKQEKSTANLRNSEPAQSPEEVQQQVQQQTGFAEQSAQQQQQEQQSKPQPYRMDL
;
A
#
# COMPACT_ATOMS: atom_id res chain seq x y z
N MET A 1 13.34 32.05 2.17
CA MET A 1 13.31 30.81 2.99
C MET A 1 14.63 30.08 2.77
N PRO A 2 15.40 29.74 3.82
CA PRO A 2 16.67 29.06 3.63
C PRO A 2 16.43 27.69 3.00
N SER A 3 17.04 27.45 1.85
CA SER A 3 17.00 26.16 1.18
C SER A 3 17.72 25.14 2.06
N LYS A 4 16.97 24.38 2.86
CA LYS A 4 17.51 23.21 3.55
C LYS A 4 18.21 22.34 2.50
N GLN A 5 19.49 22.04 2.73
CA GLN A 5 20.26 21.24 1.79
C GLN A 5 19.63 19.84 1.67
N LEU A 6 19.54 19.30 0.45
CA LEU A 6 18.97 17.96 0.19
C LEU A 6 19.56 16.87 1.09
N SER A 7 20.82 17.02 1.48
CA SER A 7 21.51 16.13 2.43
C SER A 7 20.84 16.10 3.81
N GLN A 8 20.44 17.24 4.37
CA GLN A 8 19.78 17.32 5.69
C GLN A 8 18.40 16.67 5.64
N ILE A 9 17.66 16.94 4.56
CA ILE A 9 16.38 16.32 4.25
C ILE A 9 16.53 14.79 4.21
N PHE A 10 17.61 14.27 3.61
CA PHE A 10 17.82 12.82 3.55
C PHE A 10 18.17 12.22 4.92
N GLN A 11 18.96 12.92 5.73
CA GLN A 11 19.36 12.45 7.07
C GLN A 11 18.19 12.34 8.05
N GLU A 12 17.18 13.21 7.95
CA GLU A 12 15.99 13.19 8.82
C GLU A 12 15.00 12.05 8.50
N LEU A 13 15.17 11.31 7.38
CA LEU A 13 14.26 10.23 7.03
C LEU A 13 14.49 8.97 7.90
N PRO A 14 13.41 8.26 8.27
CA PRO A 14 13.52 7.00 9.00
C PRO A 14 14.21 5.95 8.10
N PHE A 15 14.86 4.98 8.72
CA PHE A 15 15.80 4.07 8.05
C PHE A 15 15.14 3.28 6.91
N GLU A 16 13.89 2.87 7.11
CA GLU A 16 13.09 2.08 6.17
C GLU A 16 12.85 2.88 4.88
N LYS A 17 12.54 4.18 5.01
CA LYS A 17 12.34 5.08 3.86
C LYS A 17 13.65 5.38 3.13
N LYS A 18 14.77 5.46 3.84
CA LYS A 18 16.11 5.58 3.22
C LYS A 18 16.42 4.35 2.39
N LEU A 19 16.17 3.16 2.94
CA LEU A 19 16.40 1.88 2.25
C LEU A 19 15.52 1.78 0.99
N LEU A 20 14.24 2.16 1.08
CA LEU A 20 13.32 2.24 -0.07
C LEU A 20 13.81 3.21 -1.15
N GLY A 21 14.25 4.41 -0.74
CA GLY A 21 14.75 5.43 -1.67
C GLY A 21 16.03 4.99 -2.36
N ILE A 22 17.00 4.48 -1.61
CA ILE A 22 18.27 3.96 -2.15
C ILE A 22 18.00 2.78 -3.08
N GLY A 23 17.16 1.82 -2.67
CA GLY A 23 16.79 0.68 -3.50
C GLY A 23 16.12 1.11 -4.81
N SER A 24 15.18 2.06 -4.75
CA SER A 24 14.48 2.55 -5.95
C SER A 24 15.40 3.32 -6.89
N LEU A 25 16.29 4.18 -6.37
CA LEU A 25 17.29 4.89 -7.16
C LEU A 25 18.31 3.92 -7.78
N LEU A 26 18.74 2.92 -7.02
CA LEU A 26 19.66 1.89 -7.50
C LEU A 26 19.01 1.04 -8.60
N MET A 27 17.71 0.73 -8.48
CA MET A 27 16.96 0.04 -9.53
C MET A 27 16.93 0.90 -10.80
N ILE A 28 16.60 2.20 -10.69
CA ILE A 28 16.59 3.12 -11.84
C ILE A 28 17.94 3.11 -12.55
N VAL A 29 19.04 3.26 -11.82
CA VAL A 29 20.39 3.23 -12.40
C VAL A 29 20.68 1.87 -13.04
N SER A 30 20.31 0.78 -12.37
CA SER A 30 20.51 -0.60 -12.84
C SER A 30 19.85 -0.87 -14.21
N VAL A 31 18.67 -0.31 -14.49
CA VAL A 31 17.99 -0.56 -15.78
C VAL A 31 18.74 0.06 -16.97
N PHE A 32 19.54 1.10 -16.73
CA PHE A 32 20.41 1.73 -17.74
C PHE A 32 21.80 1.10 -17.81
N LEU A 33 22.08 0.10 -16.97
CA LEU A 33 23.32 -0.68 -17.04
C LEU A 33 23.10 -1.94 -17.89
N PRO A 34 24.18 -2.50 -18.45
CA PRO A 34 24.13 -3.79 -19.14
C PRO A 34 23.59 -4.89 -18.23
N TRP A 35 22.52 -5.55 -18.66
CA TRP A 35 21.93 -6.68 -17.95
C TRP A 35 22.46 -8.00 -18.45
N TYR A 36 22.62 -8.11 -19.77
CA TYR A 36 23.11 -9.32 -20.40
C TYR A 36 23.88 -9.00 -21.69
N GLN A 37 24.73 -9.95 -22.08
CA GLN A 37 25.51 -9.88 -23.29
C GLN A 37 25.49 -11.24 -23.98
N ASP A 38 25.16 -11.21 -25.26
CA ASP A 38 25.15 -12.37 -26.13
C ASP A 38 26.43 -12.37 -26.96
N LEU A 39 27.27 -13.39 -26.83
CA LEU A 39 28.53 -13.52 -27.54
C LEU A 39 28.44 -14.62 -28.60
N ASP A 40 28.88 -14.29 -29.81
CA ASP A 40 29.13 -15.25 -30.87
C ASP A 40 30.49 -15.96 -30.67
N SER A 41 30.76 -17.00 -31.45
CA SER A 41 32.00 -17.77 -31.48
C SER A 41 33.24 -16.90 -31.69
N PHE A 42 33.09 -15.72 -32.32
CA PHE A 42 34.15 -14.74 -32.51
C PHE A 42 34.31 -13.73 -31.35
N LYS A 43 33.66 -13.98 -30.20
CA LYS A 43 33.63 -13.06 -29.03
C LYS A 43 33.15 -11.65 -29.35
N THR A 44 32.48 -11.48 -30.47
CA THR A 44 31.77 -10.25 -30.83
C THR A 44 30.30 -10.49 -30.52
N GLY A 45 29.65 -9.49 -29.96
CA GLY A 45 28.34 -9.71 -29.36
C GLY A 45 27.62 -8.42 -29.05
N ASP A 46 26.30 -8.51 -28.97
CA ASP A 46 25.44 -7.40 -28.62
C ASP A 46 25.28 -7.33 -27.10
N MET A 47 25.35 -6.11 -26.58
CA MET A 47 25.13 -5.82 -25.18
C MET A 47 23.77 -5.18 -25.00
N PHE A 48 22.97 -5.75 -24.11
CA PHE A 48 21.61 -5.29 -23.87
C PHE A 48 21.49 -4.69 -22.46
N LEU A 49 21.03 -3.44 -22.42
CA LEU A 49 20.57 -2.77 -21.20
C LEU A 49 19.21 -3.35 -20.78
N GLY A 50 18.82 -3.15 -19.52
CA GLY A 50 17.51 -3.59 -19.04
C GLY A 50 16.32 -3.00 -19.82
N ILE A 51 16.47 -1.80 -20.36
CA ILE A 51 15.45 -1.13 -21.19
C ILE A 51 15.55 -1.42 -22.69
N THR A 52 16.46 -2.30 -23.11
CA THR A 52 16.68 -2.62 -24.54
C THR A 52 16.65 -4.12 -24.79
N GLY A 53 16.56 -4.52 -26.06
CA GLY A 53 16.53 -5.93 -26.46
C GLY A 53 15.18 -6.59 -26.23
N PRO A 54 15.08 -7.93 -26.38
CA PRO A 54 13.78 -8.60 -26.39
C PRO A 54 13.06 -8.62 -25.02
N LEU A 55 13.79 -8.37 -23.93
CA LEU A 55 13.26 -8.38 -22.56
C LEU A 55 13.00 -6.97 -22.01
N TYR A 56 12.98 -5.95 -22.88
CA TYR A 56 12.86 -4.54 -22.48
C TYR A 56 11.59 -4.22 -21.68
N ILE A 57 10.49 -4.94 -21.90
CA ILE A 57 9.23 -4.73 -21.19
C ILE A 57 9.41 -4.94 -19.69
N ALA A 58 10.22 -5.92 -19.29
CA ALA A 58 10.52 -6.15 -17.89
C ALA A 58 11.29 -4.98 -17.28
N GLY A 59 12.38 -4.52 -17.93
CA GLY A 59 13.14 -3.38 -17.45
C GLY A 59 12.32 -2.09 -17.40
N VAL A 60 11.53 -1.77 -18.44
CA VAL A 60 10.64 -0.60 -18.44
C VAL A 60 9.61 -0.69 -17.31
N SER A 61 9.05 -1.88 -17.04
CA SER A 61 8.11 -2.08 -15.92
C SER A 61 8.79 -1.81 -14.57
N LEU A 62 10.03 -2.29 -14.38
CA LEU A 62 10.81 -2.02 -13.17
C LEU A 62 11.15 -0.54 -13.03
N LEU A 63 11.48 0.13 -14.14
CA LEU A 63 11.78 1.55 -14.18
C LEU A 63 10.57 2.38 -13.74
N VAL A 64 9.40 2.13 -14.34
CA VAL A 64 8.14 2.83 -14.00
C VAL A 64 7.78 2.62 -12.53
N MET A 65 7.86 1.38 -12.04
CA MET A 65 7.60 1.08 -10.62
C MET A 65 8.58 1.80 -9.69
N SER A 66 9.86 1.85 -10.03
CA SER A 66 10.89 2.49 -9.21
C SER A 66 10.75 4.02 -9.19
N VAL A 67 10.44 4.62 -10.34
CA VAL A 67 10.11 6.06 -10.42
C VAL A 67 8.87 6.37 -9.59
N MET A 68 7.84 5.52 -9.67
CA MET A 68 6.64 5.66 -8.86
C MET A 68 6.93 5.54 -7.35
N ASN A 69 7.79 4.61 -6.93
CA ASN A 69 8.23 4.50 -5.53
C ASN A 69 8.91 5.79 -5.05
N VAL A 70 9.83 6.35 -5.84
CA VAL A 70 10.50 7.62 -5.51
C VAL A 70 9.49 8.77 -5.45
N ALA A 71 8.55 8.83 -6.40
CA ALA A 71 7.51 9.85 -6.41
C ALA A 71 6.61 9.77 -5.18
N LEU A 72 6.17 8.57 -4.78
CA LEU A 72 5.37 8.36 -3.57
C LEU A 72 6.12 8.78 -2.31
N LEU A 73 7.41 8.42 -2.17
CA LEU A 73 8.26 8.88 -1.05
C LEU A 73 8.36 10.41 -1.00
N PHE A 74 8.48 11.06 -2.16
CA PHE A 74 8.54 12.51 -2.26
C PHE A 74 7.20 13.18 -1.89
N PHE A 75 6.08 12.63 -2.34
CA PHE A 75 4.74 13.13 -1.98
C PHE A 75 4.45 12.99 -0.50
N GLU A 76 4.77 11.84 0.10
CA GLU A 76 4.67 11.62 1.54
C GLU A 76 5.46 12.68 2.33
N LYS A 77 6.67 12.99 1.86
CA LYS A 77 7.52 14.00 2.51
C LYS A 77 6.99 15.43 2.36
N THR A 78 6.41 15.74 1.20
CA THR A 78 5.89 17.09 0.91
C THR A 78 4.55 17.34 1.62
N GLY A 79 3.95 16.32 2.25
CA GLY A 79 2.64 16.43 2.89
C GLY A 79 1.50 16.68 1.90
N ARG A 80 1.74 16.45 0.60
CA ARG A 80 0.70 16.57 -0.42
C ARG A 80 -0.20 15.36 -0.32
N LYS A 81 -1.52 15.58 -0.30
CA LYS A 81 -2.51 14.51 -0.36
C LYS A 81 -2.30 13.77 -1.68
N LEU A 82 -1.98 12.48 -1.61
CA LEU A 82 -1.93 11.62 -2.78
C LEU A 82 -3.33 11.61 -3.43
N PRO A 83 -3.43 11.56 -4.77
CA PRO A 83 -4.71 11.29 -5.43
C PRO A 83 -5.29 10.01 -4.82
N TYR A 84 -6.57 10.01 -4.45
CA TYR A 84 -7.25 8.98 -3.65
C TYR A 84 -6.85 7.54 -4.04
N VAL A 85 -5.86 6.97 -3.36
CA VAL A 85 -5.55 5.54 -3.41
C VAL A 85 -5.73 5.01 -2.00
N ASN A 86 -6.73 4.16 -1.78
CA ASN A 86 -7.03 3.56 -0.47
C ASN A 86 -6.05 2.43 -0.11
N ILE A 87 -4.80 2.53 -0.57
CA ILE A 87 -3.78 1.52 -0.36
C ILE A 87 -2.75 2.10 0.59
N LYS A 88 -2.47 1.38 1.68
CA LYS A 88 -1.38 1.73 2.60
C LYS A 88 -0.06 1.76 1.82
N PRO A 89 0.69 2.88 1.80
CA PRO A 89 1.90 3.00 1.00
C PRO A 89 2.95 1.91 1.28
N SER A 90 3.05 1.43 2.51
CA SER A 90 3.95 0.32 2.86
C SER A 90 3.65 -0.97 2.08
N ASN A 91 2.39 -1.36 1.96
CA ASN A 91 2.00 -2.56 1.21
C ASN A 91 2.39 -2.41 -0.25
N PHE A 92 2.22 -1.21 -0.80
CA PHE A 92 2.61 -0.90 -2.16
C PHE A 92 4.12 -1.09 -2.38
N TYR A 93 4.98 -0.55 -1.50
CA TYR A 93 6.43 -0.73 -1.64
C TYR A 93 6.86 -2.19 -1.50
N PHE A 94 6.27 -2.93 -0.54
CA PHE A 94 6.56 -4.34 -0.35
C PHE A 94 6.17 -5.20 -1.56
N VAL A 95 4.95 -5.00 -2.08
CA VAL A 95 4.47 -5.67 -3.29
C VAL A 95 5.33 -5.28 -4.50
N SER A 96 5.73 -4.00 -4.61
CA SER A 96 6.64 -3.54 -5.67
C SER A 96 7.98 -4.26 -5.62
N GLY A 97 8.52 -4.53 -4.43
CA GLY A 97 9.77 -5.29 -4.26
C GLY A 97 9.63 -6.75 -4.70
N ILE A 98 8.55 -7.43 -4.27
CA ILE A 98 8.25 -8.81 -4.69
C ILE A 98 8.05 -8.90 -6.21
N PHE A 99 7.28 -7.95 -6.77
CA PHE A 99 7.07 -7.86 -8.21
C PHE A 99 8.38 -7.66 -8.95
N ALA A 100 9.30 -6.84 -8.41
CA ALA A 100 10.62 -6.65 -9.00
C ALA A 100 11.43 -7.96 -9.03
N PHE A 101 11.44 -8.71 -7.94
CA PHE A 101 12.05 -10.04 -7.90
C PHE A 101 11.44 -10.99 -8.94
N PHE A 102 10.12 -11.05 -9.01
CA PHE A 102 9.42 -11.90 -9.97
C PHE A 102 9.82 -11.55 -11.42
N MET A 103 9.83 -10.26 -11.79
CA MET A 103 10.24 -9.83 -13.12
C MET A 103 11.71 -10.16 -13.41
N LEU A 104 12.62 -9.98 -12.45
CA LEU A 104 14.03 -10.34 -12.62
C LEU A 104 14.23 -11.85 -12.78
N LEU A 105 13.48 -12.67 -12.04
CA LEU A 105 13.48 -14.11 -12.20
C LEU A 105 12.93 -14.53 -13.57
N LEU A 106 11.86 -13.90 -14.03
CA LEU A 106 11.29 -14.13 -15.36
C LEU A 106 12.32 -13.80 -16.45
N VAL A 107 12.97 -12.63 -16.36
CA VAL A 107 14.02 -12.21 -17.31
C VAL A 107 15.15 -13.23 -17.36
N ASN A 108 15.67 -13.66 -16.20
CA ASN A 108 16.73 -14.68 -16.16
C ASN A 108 16.24 -16.02 -16.71
N SER A 109 15.02 -16.43 -16.39
CA SER A 109 14.44 -17.69 -16.89
C SER A 109 14.31 -17.69 -18.43
N VAL A 110 13.80 -16.60 -19.02
CA VAL A 110 13.66 -16.47 -20.47
C VAL A 110 15.03 -16.35 -21.14
N TYR A 111 15.92 -15.53 -20.59
CA TYR A 111 17.25 -15.31 -21.16
C TYR A 111 18.07 -16.60 -21.21
N PHE A 112 18.11 -17.37 -20.13
CA PHE A 112 18.86 -18.63 -20.08
C PHE A 112 18.16 -19.81 -20.76
N HIS A 113 16.96 -19.62 -21.30
CA HIS A 113 16.27 -20.68 -22.03
C HIS A 113 17.03 -21.07 -23.32
N PRO A 114 17.24 -22.37 -23.62
CA PRO A 114 18.05 -22.80 -24.77
C PRO A 114 17.53 -22.34 -26.13
N LYS A 115 16.21 -22.14 -26.26
CA LYS A 115 15.59 -21.67 -27.51
C LYS A 115 15.66 -20.15 -27.71
N PHE A 116 16.02 -19.40 -26.68
CA PHE A 116 16.16 -17.95 -26.77
C PHE A 116 17.55 -17.65 -27.36
N GLY A 117 17.64 -17.00 -28.51
CA GLY A 117 18.94 -16.70 -29.13
C GLY A 117 19.57 -17.86 -29.90
N ILE A 118 18.86 -18.38 -30.92
CA ILE A 118 19.30 -19.49 -31.78
C ILE A 118 20.46 -19.03 -32.67
N ASN A 119 21.68 -19.08 -32.13
CA ASN A 119 23.03 -18.87 -32.71
C ASN A 119 24.01 -18.25 -31.70
N ILE A 120 23.58 -18.00 -30.45
CA ILE A 120 24.44 -17.41 -29.43
C ILE A 120 25.24 -18.52 -28.77
N THR A 121 26.57 -18.40 -28.84
CA THR A 121 27.49 -19.42 -28.32
C THR A 121 27.64 -19.31 -26.81
N LEU A 122 27.61 -18.07 -26.28
CA LEU A 122 27.77 -17.83 -24.85
C LEU A 122 26.84 -16.69 -24.38
N LYS A 123 26.08 -16.98 -23.31
CA LYS A 123 25.20 -16.04 -22.63
C LYS A 123 25.83 -15.61 -21.32
N GLN A 124 26.07 -14.30 -21.16
CA GLN A 124 26.65 -13.76 -19.93
C GLN A 124 25.66 -12.80 -19.24
N SER A 125 25.57 -12.92 -17.91
CA SER A 125 24.87 -11.94 -17.06
C SER A 125 25.85 -10.85 -16.67
N GLN A 126 25.42 -9.60 -16.76
CA GLN A 126 26.25 -8.41 -16.55
C GLN A 126 25.90 -7.70 -15.24
N PHE A 127 26.74 -6.74 -14.84
CA PHE A 127 26.63 -6.04 -13.55
C PHE A 127 25.27 -5.39 -13.28
N GLY A 128 24.57 -4.90 -14.32
CA GLY A 128 23.24 -4.31 -14.15
C GLY A 128 22.24 -5.26 -13.52
N MET A 129 22.29 -6.56 -13.87
CA MET A 129 21.42 -7.59 -13.30
C MET A 129 21.65 -7.77 -11.80
N PHE A 130 22.93 -7.79 -11.37
CA PHE A 130 23.29 -7.92 -9.95
C PHE A 130 22.78 -6.71 -9.14
N PHE A 131 22.96 -5.50 -9.66
CA PHE A 131 22.42 -4.30 -9.02
C PHE A 131 20.90 -4.32 -8.94
N ALA A 132 20.20 -4.87 -9.94
CA ALA A 132 18.75 -5.00 -9.93
C ALA A 132 18.29 -5.89 -8.77
N PHE A 133 18.95 -7.04 -8.54
CA PHE A 133 18.63 -7.93 -7.42
C PHE A 133 18.90 -7.29 -6.05
N ILE A 134 20.02 -6.57 -5.90
CA ILE A 134 20.33 -5.83 -4.67
C ILE A 134 19.26 -4.75 -4.43
N ALA A 135 18.92 -4.00 -5.47
CA ALA A 135 17.88 -2.97 -5.42
C ALA A 135 16.51 -3.55 -5.03
N ALA A 136 16.09 -4.64 -5.66
CA ALA A 136 14.85 -5.35 -5.32
C ALA A 136 14.84 -5.83 -3.86
N SER A 137 15.99 -6.28 -3.36
CA SER A 137 16.16 -6.70 -1.96
C SER A 137 15.94 -5.53 -1.00
N PHE A 138 16.56 -4.37 -1.27
CA PHE A 138 16.38 -3.15 -0.48
C PHE A 138 14.93 -2.64 -0.51
N ILE A 139 14.28 -2.65 -1.68
CA ILE A 139 12.87 -2.24 -1.79
C ILE A 139 11.97 -3.19 -0.98
N THR A 140 12.20 -4.50 -1.07
CA THR A 140 11.40 -5.50 -0.36
C THR A 140 11.57 -5.39 1.15
N ILE A 141 12.82 -5.36 1.64
CA ILE A 141 13.12 -5.23 3.07
C ILE A 141 12.60 -3.88 3.60
N GLY A 142 12.85 -2.78 2.89
CA GLY A 142 12.39 -1.45 3.29
C GLY A 142 10.85 -1.36 3.33
N GLY A 143 10.17 -1.98 2.37
CA GLY A 143 8.70 -2.03 2.32
C GLY A 143 8.11 -2.84 3.47
N TYR A 144 8.74 -3.97 3.79
CA TYR A 144 8.36 -4.83 4.92
C TYR A 144 8.53 -4.12 6.27
N LEU A 145 9.69 -3.50 6.51
CA LEU A 145 9.95 -2.77 7.76
C LEU A 145 9.00 -1.57 7.92
N ALA A 146 8.78 -0.80 6.85
CA ALA A 146 7.83 0.33 6.87
C ALA A 146 6.39 -0.08 7.19
N GLY A 147 6.05 -1.37 7.04
CA GLY A 147 4.75 -1.92 7.39
C GLY A 147 4.62 -2.31 8.86
N ARG A 148 5.72 -2.76 9.49
CA ARG A 148 5.73 -3.13 10.90
C ARG A 148 5.63 -1.92 11.81
N ASP A 149 6.39 -0.85 11.56
CA ASP A 149 6.46 0.30 12.47
C ASP A 149 5.10 0.98 12.69
N LYS A 150 4.27 1.04 11.64
CA LYS A 150 2.92 1.58 11.74
C LYS A 150 1.96 0.66 12.48
N ALA A 151 2.13 -0.65 12.38
CA ALA A 151 1.31 -1.61 13.10
C ALA A 151 1.61 -1.58 14.59
N THR A 152 2.87 -1.39 14.97
CA THR A 152 3.28 -1.23 16.37
C THR A 152 2.74 0.07 16.97
N LEU A 153 2.92 1.21 16.28
CA LEU A 153 2.40 2.50 16.75
C LEU A 153 0.87 2.52 16.89
N LEU A 154 0.14 1.93 15.94
CA LEU A 154 -1.32 1.83 16.05
C LEU A 154 -1.76 0.95 17.21
N ARG A 155 -0.97 -0.07 17.57
CA ARG A 155 -1.23 -0.90 18.74
C ARG A 155 -0.99 -0.13 20.03
N GLU A 156 0.10 0.64 20.11
CA GLU A 156 0.38 1.51 21.25
C GLU A 156 -0.70 2.57 21.44
N PHE A 157 -1.15 3.24 20.37
CA PHE A 157 -2.27 4.20 20.45
C PHE A 157 -3.60 3.56 20.84
N GLN A 158 -3.85 2.31 20.44
CA GLN A 158 -5.07 1.61 20.78
C GLN A 158 -5.04 1.10 22.24
N GLU A 159 -3.88 0.67 22.72
CA GLU A 159 -3.64 0.33 24.13
C GLU A 159 -3.74 1.59 25.03
N GLU A 160 -3.21 2.76 24.61
CA GLU A 160 -3.41 4.04 25.34
C GLU A 160 -4.88 4.49 25.37
N MET A 161 -5.63 4.33 24.27
CA MET A 161 -7.06 4.67 24.26
C MET A 161 -7.92 3.70 25.08
N GLU A 162 -7.54 2.41 25.19
CA GLU A 162 -8.21 1.46 26.08
C GLU A 162 -7.89 1.69 27.57
N GLU A 163 -6.69 2.20 27.91
CA GLU A 163 -6.36 2.53 29.31
C GLU A 163 -7.09 3.77 29.83
N ASP A 164 -7.30 4.80 28.99
CA ASP A 164 -8.07 5.99 29.38
C ASP A 164 -9.60 5.77 29.37
N GLU A 165 -10.10 4.73 28.69
CA GLU A 165 -11.52 4.33 28.75
C GLU A 165 -11.84 3.40 29.94
N PHE A 166 -10.87 3.09 30.81
CA PHE A 166 -11.16 2.76 32.21
C PHE A 166 -11.45 4.04 33.00
N ILE A 167 -12.46 4.80 32.54
CA ILE A 167 -13.20 5.70 33.41
C ILE A 167 -13.71 4.80 34.53
N HIS A 168 -13.12 4.97 35.71
CA HIS A 168 -13.67 4.52 36.97
C HIS A 168 -15.15 4.92 37.00
N LEU A 169 -16.04 4.01 36.58
CA LEU A 169 -17.43 4.07 36.97
C LEU A 169 -17.36 4.18 38.49
N PRO A 170 -17.76 5.33 39.08
CA PRO A 170 -17.74 5.45 40.52
C PRO A 170 -18.54 4.25 41.00
N LYS A 171 -17.85 3.37 41.72
CA LYS A 171 -18.44 2.21 42.37
C LYS A 171 -19.60 2.80 43.13
N GLN A 172 -20.82 2.64 42.61
CA GLN A 172 -22.03 3.00 43.32
C GLN A 172 -22.01 2.09 44.53
N GLU A 173 -21.39 2.55 45.61
CA GLU A 173 -21.75 2.12 46.94
C GLU A 173 -23.26 2.30 46.97
N LYS A 174 -23.95 1.16 46.99
CA LYS A 174 -25.33 1.06 47.43
C LYS A 174 -25.35 1.62 48.84
N SER A 175 -25.43 2.95 48.94
CA SER A 175 -25.86 3.64 50.14
C SER A 175 -27.34 3.35 50.26
N THR A 176 -27.65 2.23 50.91
CA THR A 176 -28.96 1.96 51.49
C THR A 176 -29.14 2.92 52.66
N ALA A 177 -29.35 4.20 52.37
CA ALA A 177 -29.70 5.19 53.36
C ALA A 177 -30.81 6.09 52.79
N ASN A 178 -32.03 5.72 53.14
CA ASN A 178 -33.18 6.60 53.34
C ASN A 178 -33.35 7.77 52.36
N LEU A 179 -34.14 7.57 51.32
CA LEU A 179 -35.01 8.63 50.79
C LEU A 179 -36.43 8.08 50.60
N ARG A 180 -37.11 8.02 51.74
CA ARG A 180 -38.56 8.13 51.84
C ARG A 180 -38.92 9.57 51.45
N ASN A 181 -39.18 9.82 50.17
CA ASN A 181 -40.03 10.93 49.76
C ASN A 181 -40.79 10.54 48.50
N SER A 182 -42.10 10.58 48.67
CA SER A 182 -43.11 10.14 47.73
C SER A 182 -43.29 11.20 46.64
N GLU A 183 -42.88 10.89 45.41
CA GLU A 183 -43.42 11.58 44.23
C GLU A 183 -44.68 10.85 43.75
N PRO A 184 -45.74 11.58 43.39
CA PRO A 184 -47.00 10.99 42.97
C PRO A 184 -46.87 10.33 41.60
N ALA A 185 -47.49 9.15 41.48
CA ALA A 185 -47.55 8.33 40.29
C ALA A 185 -48.00 9.12 39.05
N GLN A 186 -47.12 9.20 38.05
CA GLN A 186 -47.52 9.55 36.69
C GLN A 186 -48.39 8.42 36.12
N SER A 187 -49.50 8.83 35.51
CA SER A 187 -50.54 7.96 34.95
C SER A 187 -49.99 7.07 33.82
N PRO A 188 -50.41 5.78 33.73
CA PRO A 188 -50.00 4.85 32.67
C PRO A 188 -50.30 5.27 31.22
N GLU A 189 -51.04 6.35 30.99
CA GLU A 189 -51.46 6.78 29.64
C GLU A 189 -50.37 7.53 28.85
N GLU A 190 -49.39 8.19 29.50
CA GLU A 190 -48.36 8.96 28.78
C GLU A 190 -47.25 8.07 28.19
N VAL A 191 -47.03 6.88 28.75
CA VAL A 191 -45.99 5.94 28.25
C VAL A 191 -46.42 5.26 26.95
N GLN A 192 -47.71 5.10 26.67
CA GLN A 192 -48.18 4.48 25.42
C GLN A 192 -48.08 5.42 24.19
N GLN A 193 -48.14 6.74 24.37
CA GLN A 193 -48.01 7.67 23.25
C GLN A 193 -46.57 7.79 22.71
N GLN A 194 -45.54 7.62 23.56
CA GLN A 194 -44.15 7.64 23.09
C GLN A 194 -43.75 6.38 22.31
N VAL A 195 -44.34 5.22 22.62
CA VAL A 195 -44.06 3.97 21.90
C VAL A 195 -44.70 3.96 20.51
N GLN A 196 -45.88 4.58 20.33
CA GLN A 196 -46.52 4.70 19.00
C GLN A 196 -45.82 5.70 18.05
N GLN A 197 -45.15 6.73 18.57
CA GLN A 197 -44.39 7.63 17.71
C GLN A 197 -43.11 7.00 17.15
N GLN A 198 -42.47 6.06 17.86
CA GLN A 198 -41.24 5.43 17.38
C GLN A 198 -41.48 4.35 16.32
N THR A 199 -42.61 3.64 16.33
CA THR A 199 -42.92 2.64 15.30
C THR A 199 -43.24 3.26 13.93
N GLY A 200 -43.81 4.48 13.89
CA GLY A 200 -44.14 5.15 12.62
C GLY A 200 -42.92 5.54 11.76
N PHE A 201 -41.78 5.88 12.39
CA PHE A 201 -40.56 6.24 11.64
C PHE A 201 -39.87 5.03 11.00
N ALA A 202 -40.00 3.85 11.59
CA ALA A 202 -39.40 2.63 11.04
C ALA A 202 -40.08 2.22 9.72
N GLU A 203 -41.41 2.33 9.63
CA GLU A 203 -42.16 1.97 8.42
C GLU A 203 -41.90 2.91 7.23
N GLN A 204 -41.73 4.22 7.47
CA GLN A 204 -41.40 5.17 6.39
C GLN A 204 -40.01 4.92 5.79
N SER A 205 -39.02 4.57 6.62
CA SER A 205 -37.67 4.29 6.15
C SER A 205 -37.58 3.02 5.28
N ALA A 206 -38.42 2.02 5.54
CA ALA A 206 -38.49 0.79 4.76
C ALA A 206 -39.11 1.00 3.36
N GLN A 207 -40.13 1.86 3.23
CA GLN A 207 -40.74 2.18 1.94
C GLN A 207 -39.81 2.98 1.02
N GLN A 208 -38.99 3.86 1.58
CA GLN A 208 -38.06 4.69 0.81
C GLN A 208 -36.94 3.84 0.17
N GLN A 209 -36.47 2.79 0.85
CA GLN A 209 -35.46 1.86 0.30
C GLN A 209 -36.01 0.98 -0.83
N GLN A 210 -37.30 0.64 -0.83
CA GLN A 210 -37.91 -0.13 -1.93
C GLN A 210 -38.07 0.70 -3.21
N GLN A 211 -38.35 2.00 -3.10
CA GLN A 211 -38.40 2.89 -4.28
C GLN A 211 -37.01 3.07 -4.91
N GLU A 212 -35.95 3.14 -4.10
CA GLU A 212 -34.59 3.25 -4.63
C GLU A 212 -34.17 2.00 -5.42
N GLN A 213 -34.58 0.80 -4.99
CA GLN A 213 -34.26 -0.45 -5.70
C GLN A 213 -35.00 -0.59 -7.04
N GLN A 214 -36.21 -0.03 -7.18
CA GLN A 214 -36.95 -0.06 -8.45
C GLN A 214 -36.44 0.96 -9.48
N SER A 215 -35.69 1.98 -9.05
CA SER A 215 -35.15 3.02 -9.95
C SER A 215 -33.85 2.63 -10.68
N LYS A 216 -33.24 1.48 -10.35
CA LYS A 216 -32.00 1.05 -11.00
C LYS A 216 -32.28 0.59 -12.45
N PRO A 217 -31.71 1.27 -13.47
CA PRO A 217 -31.91 0.88 -14.86
C PRO A 217 -31.32 -0.52 -15.10
N GLN A 218 -32.10 -1.39 -15.75
CA GLN A 218 -31.63 -2.72 -16.11
C GLN A 218 -30.44 -2.62 -17.08
N PRO A 219 -29.39 -3.43 -16.87
CA PRO A 219 -28.24 -3.44 -17.75
C PRO A 219 -28.65 -3.89 -19.16
N TYR A 220 -28.33 -3.05 -20.13
CA TYR A 220 -28.60 -3.27 -21.55
C TYR A 220 -27.90 -4.56 -22.00
N ARG A 221 -28.68 -5.60 -22.29
CA ARG A 221 -28.19 -6.89 -22.78
C ARG A 221 -27.88 -6.73 -24.26
N MET A 222 -26.60 -6.74 -24.65
CA MET A 222 -26.23 -6.93 -26.05
C MET A 222 -26.36 -8.41 -26.38
N ASP A 223 -27.34 -8.75 -27.20
CA ASP A 223 -27.42 -10.05 -27.84
C ASP A 223 -26.37 -10.09 -28.96
N LEU A 224 -25.48 -11.10 -28.90
CA LEU A 224 -24.45 -11.43 -29.87
C LEU A 224 -24.83 -12.71 -30.61
#